data_AF-A0A955FFW6-F1
#
_entry.id   AF-A0A955FFW6-F1
#
_cell.length_a   1.000
_cell.length_b   1.000
_cell.length_c   1.000
_cell.angle_alpha   90.00
_cell.angle_beta   90.00
_cell.angle_gamma   90.00
#
_symmetry.space_group_name_H-M   'P 1'
#
loop_
_entity.id
_entity.type
_entity.pdbx_description
1 polymer ?
#
loop_
_entity_poly.entity_id
_entity_poly.type
_entity_poly.pdbx_seq_one_letter_code
_entity_poly.pdbx_strand_id
1 'polypeptide(L)'
;MKTITLELVGLNGNAHNLLAAFTKQARAEGWSTDEISVLLAEATNGDYDHLLVTLTNVCKSPDYNTDDYTECSECWGSGEVDNDDDYYETCQECMGTGYVLA
;
A
#
# COMPACT_ATOMS: atom_id res chain seq x y z
N MET A 1 4.60 -1.59 15.06
CA MET A 1 3.44 -0.73 14.74
C MET A 1 2.24 -1.62 14.46
N LYS A 2 1.06 -1.24 14.96
CA LYS A 2 -0.18 -1.96 14.70
C LYS A 2 -0.71 -1.49 13.34
N THR A 3 -1.27 -2.41 12.56
CA THR A 3 -1.81 -2.12 11.22
C THR A 3 -3.26 -2.59 11.13
N ILE A 4 -4.01 -2.02 10.20
CA ILE A 4 -5.37 -2.44 9.88
C ILE A 4 -5.48 -2.87 8.43
N THR A 5 -6.44 -3.74 8.14
CA THR A 5 -6.76 -4.15 6.78
C THR A 5 -7.83 -3.21 6.22
N LEU A 6 -7.40 -2.15 5.52
CA LEU A 6 -8.26 -1.13 4.93
C LEU A 6 -7.73 -0.72 3.55
N GLU A 7 -8.58 -0.84 2.54
CA GLU A 7 -8.28 -0.31 1.20
C GLU A 7 -8.59 1.19 1.16
N LEU A 8 -7.56 2.00 0.93
CA LEU A 8 -7.69 3.45 0.77
C LEU A 8 -8.06 3.85 -0.67
N VAL A 9 -7.72 3.00 -1.65
CA VAL A 9 -8.05 3.19 -3.06
C VAL A 9 -9.55 2.96 -3.25
N GLY A 10 -10.20 3.83 -4.02
CA GLY A 10 -11.66 3.77 -4.24
C GLY A 10 -12.51 4.41 -3.12
N LEU A 11 -11.91 4.76 -1.97
CA LEU A 11 -12.56 5.66 -1.02
C LEU A 11 -12.59 7.08 -1.60
N ASN A 12 -13.68 7.81 -1.31
CA ASN A 12 -13.79 9.22 -1.68
C ASN A 12 -12.62 9.99 -1.04
N GLY A 13 -11.76 10.61 -1.86
CA GLY A 13 -10.52 11.29 -1.49
C GLY A 13 -10.69 12.57 -0.65
N ASN A 14 -11.75 12.66 0.13
CA ASN A 14 -11.92 13.67 1.15
C ASN A 14 -11.33 13.15 2.48
N ALA A 15 -10.46 13.94 3.11
CA ALA A 15 -9.87 13.67 4.41
C ALA A 15 -10.90 13.19 5.45
N HIS A 16 -12.08 13.80 5.54
CA HIS A 16 -13.11 13.39 6.49
C HIS A 16 -13.64 11.97 6.24
N ASN A 17 -13.78 11.57 4.96
CA ASN A 17 -14.22 10.23 4.61
C ASN A 17 -13.13 9.20 4.91
N LEU A 18 -11.87 9.51 4.62
CA LEU A 18 -10.73 8.64 4.92
C LEU A 18 -10.59 8.40 6.42
N LEU A 19 -10.67 9.46 7.23
CA LEU A 19 -10.58 9.36 8.70
C LEU A 19 -11.77 8.59 9.28
N ALA A 20 -12.98 8.78 8.74
CA ALA A 20 -14.17 8.04 9.16
C ALA A 20 -14.06 6.55 8.82
N ALA A 21 -13.59 6.21 7.62
CA ALA A 21 -13.35 4.83 7.19
C ALA A 21 -12.29 4.15 8.07
N PHE A 22 -11.15 4.81 8.29
CA PHE A 22 -10.10 4.35 9.19
C PHE A 22 -10.63 4.08 10.60
N THR A 23 -11.35 5.04 11.19
CA THR A 23 -11.88 4.92 12.56
C THR A 23 -12.83 3.74 12.69
N LYS A 24 -13.70 3.53 11.70
CA LYS A 24 -14.65 2.41 11.69
C LYS A 24 -13.92 1.07 11.64
N GLN A 25 -12.93 0.95 10.74
CA GLN A 25 -12.16 -0.28 10.57
C GLN A 25 -11.27 -0.57 11.78
N ALA A 26 -10.54 0.43 12.29
CA ALA A 26 -9.69 0.29 13.47
C ALA A 26 -10.47 -0.20 14.69
N ARG A 27 -11.70 0.30 14.90
CA ARG A 27 -12.58 -0.21 15.96
C ARG A 27 -12.99 -1.66 15.75
N ALA A 28 -13.31 -2.05 14.51
CA ALA A 28 -13.66 -3.43 14.18
C ALA A 28 -12.49 -4.40 14.44
N GLU A 29 -11.25 -3.93 14.24
CA GLU A 29 -10.02 -4.68 14.50
C GLU A 29 -9.49 -4.56 15.95
N GLY A 30 -10.28 -3.98 16.86
CA GLY A 30 -9.96 -3.93 18.28
C GLY A 30 -8.83 -2.94 18.63
N TRP A 31 -8.70 -1.86 17.88
CA TRP A 31 -7.88 -0.72 18.31
C TRP A 31 -8.56 0.01 19.47
N SER A 32 -7.74 0.47 20.40
CA SER A 32 -8.22 1.31 21.49
C SER A 32 -8.57 2.71 20.99
N THR A 33 -9.50 3.37 21.67
CA THR A 33 -9.89 4.75 21.36
C THR A 33 -8.71 5.72 21.45
N ASP A 34 -7.77 5.48 22.37
CA ASP A 34 -6.58 6.30 22.55
C ASP A 34 -5.62 6.17 21.37
N GLU A 35 -5.33 4.93 20.91
CA GLU A 35 -4.51 4.70 19.72
C GLU A 35 -5.11 5.36 18.47
N ILE A 36 -6.43 5.26 18.29
CA ILE A 36 -7.12 5.90 17.17
C ILE A 36 -6.98 7.43 17.28
N SER A 37 -7.17 8.00 18.47
CA SER A 37 -7.12 9.45 18.68
C SER A 37 -5.72 10.02 18.43
N VAL A 38 -4.67 9.31 18.83
CA VAL A 38 -3.28 9.70 18.54
C VAL A 38 -3.02 9.73 17.04
N LEU A 39 -3.47 8.71 16.31
CA LEU A 39 -3.28 8.64 14.86
C LEU A 39 -4.08 9.71 14.12
N LEU A 40 -5.33 9.96 14.54
CA LEU A 40 -6.14 11.04 13.97
C LEU A 40 -5.52 12.42 14.22
N ALA A 41 -4.95 12.64 15.41
CA ALA A 41 -4.24 13.89 15.70
C ALA A 41 -3.03 14.08 14.78
N GLU A 42 -2.23 13.04 14.57
CA GLU A 42 -1.11 13.09 13.62
C GLU A 42 -1.59 13.34 12.19
N ALA A 43 -2.55 12.54 11.70
CA ALA A 43 -3.07 12.64 10.34
C ALA A 43 -3.70 14.01 10.02
N THR A 44 -4.13 14.77 11.04
CA THR A 44 -4.72 16.11 10.88
C THR A 44 -3.75 17.25 11.17
N ASN A 45 -2.50 16.95 11.55
CA ASN A 45 -1.48 17.94 11.90
C ASN A 45 -0.72 18.51 10.68
N GLY A 46 -1.13 18.13 9.46
CA GLY A 46 -0.50 18.58 8.21
C GLY A 46 -1.49 18.69 7.06
N ASP A 47 -0.95 18.78 5.85
CA ASP A 47 -1.74 18.85 4.62
C ASP A 47 -2.27 17.47 4.20
N TYR A 48 -3.06 17.44 3.14
CA TYR A 48 -3.67 16.21 2.63
C TYR A 48 -2.63 15.09 2.34
N ASP A 49 -1.44 15.44 1.86
CA ASP A 49 -0.36 14.47 1.63
C ASP A 49 0.15 13.84 2.94
N HIS A 50 0.23 14.62 4.02
CA HIS A 50 0.61 14.11 5.34
C HIS A 50 -0.45 13.14 5.88
N LEU A 51 -1.74 13.43 5.66
CA LEU A 51 -2.83 12.53 5.98
C LEU A 51 -2.71 11.20 5.23
N LEU A 52 -2.44 11.24 3.93
CA LEU A 52 -2.27 10.04 3.11
C LEU A 52 -1.08 9.21 3.57
N VAL A 53 0.09 9.81 3.77
CA VAL A 53 1.29 9.10 4.26
C VAL A 53 1.01 8.44 5.61
N THR A 54 0.37 9.16 6.53
CA THR A 54 0.03 8.63 7.86
C THR A 54 -0.91 7.43 7.77
N LEU A 55 -1.95 7.50 6.92
CA LEU A 55 -2.90 6.40 6.74
C LEU A 55 -2.28 5.22 6.00
N THR A 56 -1.50 5.43 4.95
CA THR A 56 -0.84 4.35 4.18
C THR A 56 0.18 3.58 5.02
N ASN A 57 0.82 4.23 5.99
CA ASN A 57 1.74 3.56 6.91
C ASN A 57 1.07 2.54 7.84
N VAL A 58 -0.25 2.67 8.06
CA VAL A 58 -1.01 1.80 8.97
C VAL A 58 -2.07 0.95 8.28
N CYS A 59 -2.55 1.37 7.10
CA CYS A 59 -3.56 0.67 6.32
C CYS A 59 -2.88 -0.25 5.31
N LYS A 60 -3.20 -1.53 5.38
CA LYS A 60 -2.82 -2.52 4.38
C LYS A 60 -4.05 -2.85 3.56
N SER A 61 -3.95 -2.83 2.24
CA SER A 61 -5.01 -3.37 1.40
C SER A 61 -5.08 -4.90 1.60
N PRO A 62 -6.27 -5.49 1.73
CA PRO A 62 -6.42 -6.93 1.60
C PRO A 62 -5.96 -7.32 0.19
N ASP A 63 -4.87 -8.07 0.10
CA ASP A 63 -4.33 -8.65 -1.15
C ASP A 63 -3.97 -7.66 -2.27
N TYR A 64 -2.98 -6.80 -2.02
CA TYR A 64 -2.03 -6.45 -3.09
C TYR A 64 -0.71 -7.13 -2.76
N ASN A 65 -0.43 -8.21 -3.48
CA ASN A 65 0.85 -8.88 -3.46
C ASN A 65 1.91 -7.88 -3.97
N THR A 66 2.55 -7.15 -3.06
CA THR A 66 3.61 -6.21 -3.41
C THR A 66 4.96 -6.94 -3.54
N ASP A 67 4.95 -8.27 -3.71
CA ASP A 67 6.10 -9.05 -4.16
C ASP A 67 6.15 -9.16 -5.70
N ASP A 68 5.28 -8.45 -6.43
CA ASP A 68 5.29 -8.39 -7.91
C ASP A 68 5.87 -7.05 -8.41
N TYR A 69 6.97 -6.62 -7.79
CA TYR A 69 7.92 -5.69 -8.41
C TYR A 69 9.28 -6.34 -8.35
N THR A 70 9.55 -7.21 -9.29
CA THR A 70 10.84 -7.84 -9.40
C THR A 70 11.80 -6.87 -10.08
N GLU A 71 12.56 -6.11 -9.27
CA GLU A 71 13.64 -5.24 -9.78
C GLU A 71 14.69 -6.09 -10.52
N CYS A 72 14.86 -5.85 -11.82
CA CYS A 72 15.96 -6.45 -12.56
C CYS A 72 17.28 -5.81 -12.10
N SER A 73 18.02 -6.54 -11.25
CA SER A 73 19.27 -6.09 -10.63
C SER A 73 20.34 -5.60 -11.63
N GLU A 74 20.24 -6.01 -12.89
CA GLU A 74 21.23 -5.71 -13.94
C GLU A 74 20.90 -4.47 -14.78
N CYS A 75 19.62 -4.11 -14.97
CA CYS A 75 19.25 -3.00 -15.87
C CYS A 75 18.53 -1.82 -15.20
N TRP A 76 18.08 -1.93 -13.94
CA TRP A 76 17.32 -0.88 -13.24
C TRP A 76 16.08 -0.40 -14.02
N GLY A 77 15.62 -1.17 -15.00
CA GLY A 77 14.43 -0.88 -15.79
C GLY A 77 13.18 -1.34 -15.05
N SER A 78 12.19 -0.45 -14.93
CA SER A 78 10.86 -0.78 -14.45
C SER A 78 10.10 -1.53 -15.55
N GLY A 79 9.95 -2.85 -15.42
CA GLY A 79 9.04 -3.63 -16.27
C GLY A 79 7.64 -3.67 -15.67
N GLU A 80 6.61 -3.41 -16.48
CA GLU A 80 5.22 -3.68 -16.10
C GLU A 80 4.98 -5.20 -16.17
N VAL A 81 4.43 -5.75 -15.09
CA VAL A 81 4.09 -7.17 -14.93
C VAL A 81 2.64 -7.38 -15.31
N ASP A 82 2.40 -7.84 -16.54
CA ASP A 82 1.09 -8.31 -16.95
C ASP A 82 0.84 -9.69 -16.30
N ASN A 83 -0.08 -9.72 -15.34
CA ASN A 83 -0.51 -10.93 -14.65
C ASN A 83 -1.41 -11.80 -15.56
N ASP A 84 -0.80 -12.47 -16.54
CA ASP A 84 -1.43 -13.55 -17.30
C ASP A 84 -0.58 -14.82 -17.14
N ASP A 85 -0.88 -15.59 -16.08
CA ASP A 85 -0.84 -17.06 -15.94
C ASP A 85 0.15 -17.92 -16.77
N ASP A 86 1.39 -17.49 -17.06
CA ASP A 86 2.42 -18.42 -17.51
C ASP A 86 3.85 -18.04 -17.12
N TYR A 87 4.54 -19.07 -16.61
CA TYR A 87 5.82 -19.04 -15.91
C TYR A 87 7.00 -18.75 -16.86
N TYR A 88 7.26 -17.48 -17.23
CA TYR A 88 8.58 -17.04 -17.74
C TYR A 88 8.80 -15.54 -17.51
N GLU A 89 9.64 -15.19 -16.53
CA GLU A 89 10.08 -13.83 -16.29
C GLU A 89 11.11 -13.42 -17.36
N THR A 90 10.73 -12.57 -18.32
CA THR A 90 11.68 -12.01 -19.28
C THR A 90 11.65 -10.49 -19.25
N CYS A 91 12.75 -9.88 -18.78
CA CYS A 91 12.97 -8.44 -18.88
C CYS A 91 13.13 -8.07 -20.37
N GLN A 92 12.17 -7.29 -20.89
CA GLN A 92 12.05 -6.94 -22.31
C GLN A 92 13.24 -6.13 -22.85
N GLU A 93 14.03 -5.50 -21.97
CA GLU A 93 15.25 -4.76 -22.33
C GLU A 93 16.53 -5.61 -22.28
N CYS A 94 16.53 -6.76 -21.59
CA CYS A 94 17.72 -7.61 -21.40
C CYS A 94 17.82 -8.81 -22.37
N MET A 95 16.94 -8.89 -23.38
CA MET A 95 16.85 -10.01 -24.33
C MET A 95 16.92 -11.40 -23.66
N GLY A 96 16.29 -11.57 -22.49
CA GLY A 96 16.16 -12.87 -21.81
C GLY A 96 17.42 -13.46 -21.18
N THR A 97 18.39 -12.64 -20.74
CA THR A 97 19.61 -13.15 -20.05
C THR A 97 19.63 -12.94 -18.53
N GLY A 98 18.73 -12.13 -17.98
CA GLY A 98 18.61 -11.91 -16.53
C GLY A 98 17.58 -12.85 -15.90
N TYR A 99 17.95 -13.48 -14.79
CA TYR A 99 17.00 -14.18 -13.91
C TYR A 99 16.50 -13.21 -12.84
N VAL A 100 15.23 -13.32 -12.50
CA VAL A 100 14.64 -12.58 -11.40
C VAL A 100 14.49 -13.55 -10.21
N LEU A 101 14.91 -13.10 -9.03
CA LEU A 101 15.01 -13.96 -7.84
C LEU A 101 13.73 -13.78 -7.01
N ALA A 102 12.94 -14.84 -6.95
CA ALA A 102 11.76 -14.96 -6.09
C ALA A 102 12.08 -14.90 -4.60
#